data_AF-A0A517T6Y8-F1
#
_entry.id   AF-A0A517T6Y8-F1
#
_cell.length_a   1.000
_cell.length_b   1.000
_cell.length_c   1.000
_cell.angle_alpha   90.00
_cell.angle_beta   90.00
_cell.angle_gamma   90.00
#
_symmetry.space_group_name_H-M   'P 1'
#
loop_
_entity.id
_entity.type
_entity.pdbx_description
1 polymer ?
#
loop_
_entity_poly.entity_id
_entity_poly.type
_entity_poly.pdbx_seq_one_letter_code
_entity_poly.pdbx_strand_id
1 'polypeptide(L)'
;MNQRAPQHVTERDGAHPSVDETRHEQFAKRFLEAQTKIYATVLAMMVHRSDADDVMQDAVVVLWKKYDDFDPETSFVRWSCAVAANVARTHLRTLRRRRDNVIMTDELASKVNSVRTASMELLELRRERLHECLQRLPDRDRELIVACYSGESSFSKVARQYGKTSQAIYMKLNRVRKQLFGCITRLMGDD
;
A
#
# COMPACT_ATOMS: atom_id res chain seq x y z
N MET A 1 40.30 -62.64 4.48
CA MET A 1 41.07 -61.63 5.23
C MET A 1 41.42 -60.50 4.28
N ASN A 2 40.93 -59.28 4.56
CA ASN A 2 41.39 -57.92 4.17
C ASN A 2 42.17 -57.69 2.85
N GLN A 3 41.97 -56.62 2.07
CA GLN A 3 41.13 -55.41 2.14
C GLN A 3 41.31 -54.67 0.78
N ARG A 4 40.27 -53.97 0.32
CA ARG A 4 40.23 -53.13 -0.90
C ARG A 4 41.04 -51.83 -0.73
N ALA A 5 41.85 -51.52 -1.75
CA ALA A 5 41.89 -50.34 -2.66
C ALA A 5 41.30 -48.95 -2.23
N PRO A 6 41.60 -47.85 -2.95
CA PRO A 6 42.32 -46.68 -2.44
C PRO A 6 41.46 -45.42 -2.31
N GLN A 7 42.13 -44.36 -1.85
CA GLN A 7 41.70 -42.98 -1.68
C GLN A 7 40.89 -42.41 -2.86
N HIS A 8 39.75 -41.80 -2.56
CA HIS A 8 39.24 -40.65 -3.32
C HIS A 8 38.58 -39.69 -2.33
N VAL A 9 39.33 -38.63 -2.01
CA VAL A 9 38.77 -37.39 -1.45
C VAL A 9 37.96 -36.76 -2.57
N THR A 10 36.64 -36.77 -2.46
CA THR A 10 35.79 -35.93 -3.30
C THR A 10 35.65 -34.58 -2.61
N GLU A 11 36.45 -33.62 -3.09
CA GLU A 11 36.18 -32.20 -2.97
C GLU A 11 34.71 -31.94 -3.33
N ARG A 12 33.94 -31.45 -2.36
CA ARG A 12 32.66 -30.79 -2.64
C ARG A 12 32.98 -29.42 -3.20
N ASP A 13 33.22 -29.38 -4.50
CA ASP A 13 33.45 -28.15 -5.23
C ASP A 13 32.19 -27.31 -5.29
N GLY A 14 32.38 -25.99 -5.17
CA GLY A 14 31.38 -25.04 -4.73
C GLY A 14 30.22 -24.82 -5.70
N ALA A 15 29.00 -24.93 -5.19
CA ALA A 15 27.82 -24.38 -5.84
C ALA A 15 27.95 -22.86 -5.90
N HIS A 16 28.37 -22.32 -7.05
CA HIS A 16 28.16 -20.92 -7.36
C HIS A 16 26.65 -20.72 -7.58
N PRO A 17 25.94 -19.99 -6.70
CA PRO A 17 24.52 -19.73 -6.92
C PRO A 17 24.39 -19.00 -8.25
N SER A 18 23.46 -19.46 -9.09
CA SER A 18 23.18 -18.79 -10.35
C SER A 18 22.77 -17.34 -10.05
N VAL A 19 23.17 -16.38 -10.90
CA VAL A 19 22.86 -14.95 -10.70
C VAL A 19 21.36 -14.73 -10.46
N ASP A 20 20.52 -15.54 -11.08
CA ASP A 20 19.07 -15.52 -10.90
C ASP A 20 18.64 -15.96 -9.49
N GLU A 21 19.27 -16.99 -8.92
CA GLU A 21 19.02 -17.47 -7.55
C GLU A 21 19.36 -16.40 -6.52
N THR A 22 20.48 -15.68 -6.72
CA THR A 22 20.84 -14.54 -5.85
C THR A 22 19.88 -13.35 -5.99
N ARG A 23 19.28 -13.13 -7.17
CA ARG A 23 18.29 -12.05 -7.39
C ARG A 23 16.97 -12.34 -6.69
N HIS A 24 16.47 -13.57 -6.83
CA HIS A 24 15.26 -14.04 -6.14
C HIS A 24 15.41 -13.92 -4.62
N GLU A 25 16.53 -14.36 -4.06
CA GLU A 25 16.80 -14.30 -2.62
C GLU A 25 16.89 -12.87 -2.10
N GLN A 26 17.61 -11.99 -2.80
CA GLN A 26 17.75 -10.59 -2.40
C GLN A 26 16.42 -9.85 -2.41
N PHE A 27 15.60 -10.07 -3.44
CA PHE A 27 14.24 -9.53 -3.49
C PHE A 27 13.39 -10.08 -2.35
N ALA A 28 13.34 -11.42 -2.19
CA ALA A 28 12.52 -12.08 -1.19
C ALA A 28 12.84 -11.56 0.22
N LYS A 29 14.13 -11.46 0.56
CA LYS A 29 14.57 -10.92 1.85
C LYS A 29 14.07 -9.49 2.08
N ARG A 30 14.34 -8.58 1.13
CA ARG A 30 13.93 -7.17 1.23
C ARG A 30 12.40 -7.02 1.25
N PHE A 31 11.70 -7.85 0.48
CA PHE A 31 10.25 -7.88 0.46
C PHE A 31 9.67 -8.32 1.80
N LEU A 32 10.13 -9.44 2.37
CA LEU A 32 9.67 -9.94 3.67
C LEU A 32 9.89 -8.92 4.79
N GLU A 33 11.02 -8.21 4.77
CA GLU A 33 11.30 -7.11 5.73
C GLU A 33 10.35 -5.92 5.56
N ALA A 34 9.87 -5.66 4.34
CA ALA A 34 8.99 -4.53 4.01
C ALA A 34 7.49 -4.87 3.99
N GLN A 35 7.12 -6.15 3.93
CA GLN A 35 5.77 -6.61 3.57
C GLN A 35 4.67 -5.99 4.44
N THR A 36 4.91 -5.87 5.76
CA THR A 36 3.94 -5.31 6.70
C THR A 36 3.65 -3.84 6.39
N LYS A 37 4.68 -3.07 6.00
CA LYS A 37 4.52 -1.65 5.64
C LYS A 37 3.87 -1.48 4.27
N ILE A 38 4.18 -2.38 3.34
CA ILE A 38 3.55 -2.41 2.01
C ILE A 38 2.05 -2.72 2.18
N TYR A 39 1.72 -3.78 2.90
CA TYR A 39 0.33 -4.19 3.16
C TYR A 39 -0.43 -3.13 3.95
N ALA A 40 0.18 -2.51 4.96
CA ALA A 40 -0.43 -1.38 5.67
C ALA A 40 -0.74 -0.19 4.73
N THR A 41 0.12 0.05 3.73
CA THR A 41 -0.12 1.09 2.71
C THR A 41 -1.33 0.74 1.84
N VAL A 42 -1.47 -0.53 1.45
CA VAL A 42 -2.61 -1.02 0.66
C VAL A 42 -3.90 -1.00 1.46
N LEU A 43 -3.89 -1.52 2.70
CA LEU A 43 -5.02 -1.50 3.63
C LEU A 43 -5.53 -0.09 3.89
N ALA A 44 -4.62 0.90 3.99
CA ALA A 44 -5.01 2.29 4.18
C ALA A 44 -5.76 2.89 2.98
N MET A 45 -5.78 2.22 1.83
CA MET A 45 -6.43 2.67 0.60
C MET A 45 -7.68 1.87 0.24
N MET A 46 -7.83 0.64 0.73
CA MET A 46 -8.96 -0.24 0.43
C MET A 46 -10.04 -0.16 1.50
N VAL A 47 -11.30 -0.35 1.08
CA VAL A 47 -12.44 -0.46 2.00
C VAL A 47 -12.51 -1.88 2.55
N HIS A 48 -12.46 -2.89 1.67
CA HIS A 48 -12.53 -4.28 2.08
C HIS A 48 -11.15 -4.92 2.17
N ARG A 49 -10.97 -5.81 3.16
CA ARG A 49 -9.72 -6.54 3.34
C ARG A 49 -9.42 -7.47 2.15
N SER A 50 -10.45 -8.06 1.55
CA SER A 50 -10.33 -8.86 0.33
C SER A 50 -9.67 -8.08 -0.81
N ASP A 51 -10.12 -6.85 -1.05
CA ASP A 51 -9.55 -6.00 -2.10
C ASP A 51 -8.08 -5.65 -1.79
N ALA A 52 -7.75 -5.51 -0.50
CA ALA A 52 -6.37 -5.27 -0.08
C ALA A 52 -5.46 -6.48 -0.34
N ASP A 53 -5.98 -7.70 -0.14
CA ASP A 53 -5.26 -8.93 -0.42
C ASP A 53 -5.00 -9.07 -1.93
N ASP A 54 -6.00 -8.80 -2.77
CA ASP A 54 -5.86 -8.82 -4.23
C ASP A 54 -4.84 -7.78 -4.71
N VAL A 55 -4.94 -6.54 -4.23
CA VAL A 55 -4.00 -5.47 -4.57
C VAL A 55 -2.59 -5.80 -4.08
N MET A 56 -2.45 -6.46 -2.94
CA MET A 56 -1.14 -6.88 -2.43
C MET A 56 -0.50 -7.91 -3.37
N GLN A 57 -1.26 -8.89 -3.86
CA GLN A 57 -0.77 -9.88 -4.83
C GLN A 57 -0.27 -9.20 -6.11
N ASP A 58 -1.07 -8.31 -6.69
CA ASP A 58 -0.68 -7.53 -7.87
C ASP A 58 0.56 -6.67 -7.59
N ALA A 59 0.64 -6.06 -6.41
CA ALA A 59 1.77 -5.24 -6.02
C ALA A 59 3.07 -6.05 -5.98
N VAL A 60 3.06 -7.26 -5.43
CA VAL A 60 4.24 -8.15 -5.41
C VAL A 60 4.71 -8.46 -6.82
N VAL A 61 3.79 -8.78 -7.74
CA VAL A 61 4.12 -9.07 -9.14
C VAL A 61 4.77 -7.85 -9.82
N VAL A 62 4.22 -6.65 -9.59
CA VAL A 62 4.78 -5.41 -10.16
C VAL A 62 6.14 -5.08 -9.55
N LEU A 63 6.31 -5.27 -8.25
CA LEU A 63 7.59 -5.07 -7.56
C LEU A 63 8.66 -5.98 -8.13
N TRP A 64 8.36 -7.26 -8.33
CA TRP A 64 9.28 -8.22 -8.92
C TRP A 64 9.71 -7.82 -10.34
N LYS A 65 8.75 -7.42 -11.17
CA LYS A 65 9.02 -6.96 -12.55
C LYS A 65 9.86 -5.69 -12.62
N LYS A 66 9.80 -4.84 -11.58
CA LYS A 66 10.53 -3.57 -11.51
C LYS A 66 11.76 -3.63 -10.61
N TYR A 67 12.12 -4.82 -10.11
CA TYR A 67 13.18 -4.92 -9.12
C TYR A 67 14.54 -4.46 -9.65
N ASP A 68 14.80 -4.63 -10.94
CA ASP A 68 16.05 -4.17 -11.57
C ASP A 68 16.11 -2.63 -11.72
N ASP A 69 14.96 -1.95 -11.67
CA ASP A 69 14.88 -0.49 -11.67
C ASP A 69 15.09 0.11 -10.26
N PHE A 70 15.16 -0.72 -9.22
CA PHE A 70 15.34 -0.25 -7.85
C PHE A 70 16.80 0.10 -7.61
N ASP A 71 17.05 1.37 -7.28
CA ASP A 71 18.35 1.85 -6.80
C ASP A 71 18.63 1.35 -5.37
N PRO A 72 19.62 0.45 -5.17
CA PRO A 72 19.96 -0.11 -3.85
C PRO A 72 20.39 0.92 -2.81
N GLU A 73 20.85 2.09 -3.24
CA GLU A 73 21.24 3.20 -2.37
C GLU A 73 20.03 3.90 -1.73
N THR A 74 18.81 3.60 -2.21
CA THR A 74 17.57 4.16 -1.70
C THR A 74 16.80 3.19 -0.81
N SER A 75 15.83 3.71 -0.05
CA SER A 75 15.01 2.88 0.84
C SER A 75 14.05 1.98 0.04
N PHE A 76 14.30 0.67 0.06
CA PHE A 76 13.40 -0.33 -0.54
C PHE A 76 11.97 -0.19 -0.04
N VAL A 77 11.77 0.05 1.27
CA VAL A 77 10.44 0.29 1.86
C VAL A 77 9.74 1.48 1.22
N ARG A 78 10.45 2.59 1.00
CA ARG A 78 9.86 3.80 0.40
C ARG A 78 9.46 3.54 -1.05
N TRP A 79 10.34 2.92 -1.82
CA TRP A 79 10.11 2.56 -3.21
C TRP A 79 8.94 1.58 -3.34
N SER A 80 8.92 0.52 -2.53
CA SER A 80 7.90 -0.53 -2.61
C SER A 80 6.51 -0.05 -2.17
N CYS A 81 6.42 0.76 -1.11
CA CYS A 81 5.18 1.44 -0.74
C CYS A 81 4.65 2.35 -1.84
N ALA A 82 5.54 3.04 -2.59
CA ALA A 82 5.12 3.89 -3.71
C ALA A 82 4.56 3.07 -4.88
N VAL A 83 5.19 1.94 -5.21
CA VAL A 83 4.69 0.99 -6.21
C VAL A 83 3.34 0.42 -5.80
N ALA A 84 3.21 -0.08 -4.58
CA ALA A 84 1.95 -0.65 -4.07
C ALA A 84 0.82 0.39 -4.05
N ALA A 85 1.10 1.64 -3.67
CA ALA A 85 0.13 2.72 -3.75
C ALA A 85 -0.32 3.01 -5.19
N ASN A 86 0.56 2.86 -6.19
CA ASN A 86 0.16 2.99 -7.59
C ASN A 86 -0.75 1.86 -8.04
N VAL A 87 -0.45 0.61 -7.67
CA VAL A 87 -1.31 -0.54 -7.95
C VAL A 87 -2.68 -0.36 -7.31
N ALA A 88 -2.73 0.04 -6.04
CA ALA A 88 -3.97 0.37 -5.33
C ALA A 88 -4.78 1.47 -6.04
N ARG A 89 -4.14 2.54 -6.50
CA ARG A 89 -4.83 3.60 -7.28
C ARG A 89 -5.42 3.06 -8.58
N THR A 90 -4.70 2.19 -9.28
CA THR A 90 -5.19 1.57 -10.51
C THR A 90 -6.39 0.67 -10.22
N HIS A 91 -6.33 -0.15 -9.18
CA HIS A 91 -7.43 -1.00 -8.74
C HIS A 91 -8.68 -0.17 -8.42
N LEU A 92 -8.54 0.91 -7.63
CA LEU A 92 -9.64 1.84 -7.33
C LEU A 92 -10.25 2.50 -8.58
N ARG A 93 -9.42 2.85 -9.58
CA ARG A 93 -9.92 3.38 -10.86
C ARG A 93 -10.75 2.33 -11.61
N THR A 94 -10.30 1.09 -11.61
CA THR A 94 -11.03 -0.03 -12.24
C THR A 94 -12.36 -0.28 -11.53
N LEU A 95 -12.39 -0.30 -10.20
CA LEU A 95 -13.63 -0.44 -9.42
C LEU A 95 -14.61 0.70 -9.70
N ARG A 96 -14.15 1.95 -9.75
CA ARG A 96 -14.99 3.11 -10.10
C ARG A 96 -15.61 2.97 -11.48
N ARG A 97 -14.81 2.64 -12.50
CA ARG A 97 -15.31 2.41 -13.87
C ARG A 97 -16.33 1.27 -13.93
N ARG A 98 -16.10 0.18 -13.19
CA ARG A 98 -17.06 -0.92 -13.10
C ARG A 98 -18.36 -0.45 -12.46
N ARG A 99 -18.30 0.30 -11.35
CA ARG A 99 -19.48 0.85 -10.67
C ARG A 99 -20.27 1.81 -11.56
N ASP A 100 -19.59 2.68 -12.29
CA ASP A 100 -20.24 3.66 -13.16
C ASP A 100 -20.95 2.98 -14.36
N ASN A 101 -20.58 1.73 -14.69
CA ASN A 101 -21.21 0.92 -15.72
C ASN A 101 -22.33 -0.01 -15.19
N VAL A 102 -22.61 -0.02 -13.88
CA VAL A 102 -23.70 -0.83 -13.30
C VAL A 102 -24.98 0.00 -13.28
N ILE A 103 -25.99 -0.43 -14.05
CA ILE A 103 -27.38 0.03 -13.86
C ILE A 103 -27.90 -0.68 -12.61
N MET A 104 -27.95 0.04 -11.49
CA MET A 104 -28.46 -0.47 -10.23
C MET A 104 -29.97 -0.34 -10.20
N THR A 105 -30.69 -1.45 -10.01
CA THR A 105 -32.14 -1.42 -9.75
C THR A 105 -32.40 -1.08 -8.27
N ASP A 106 -33.51 -0.40 -7.98
CA ASP A 106 -33.87 0.01 -6.61
C ASP A 106 -33.95 -1.18 -5.63
N GLU A 107 -34.37 -2.35 -6.11
CA GLU A 107 -34.45 -3.57 -5.30
C GLU A 107 -33.06 -4.12 -4.91
N LEU A 108 -32.08 -4.03 -5.83
CA LEU A 108 -30.71 -4.47 -5.56
C LEU A 108 -30.00 -3.48 -4.62
N ALA A 109 -30.26 -2.18 -4.76
CA ALA A 109 -29.75 -1.15 -3.85
C ALA A 109 -30.24 -1.38 -2.41
N SER A 110 -31.53 -1.71 -2.23
CA SER A 110 -32.13 -2.05 -0.94
C SER A 110 -31.48 -3.28 -0.29
N LYS A 111 -31.29 -4.38 -1.06
CA LYS A 111 -30.65 -5.61 -0.57
C LYS A 111 -29.18 -5.39 -0.20
N VAL A 112 -28.41 -4.64 -0.98
CA VAL A 112 -27.01 -4.32 -0.65
C VAL A 112 -26.92 -3.50 0.64
N ASN A 113 -27.84 -2.56 0.86
CA ASN A 113 -27.87 -1.78 2.10
C ASN A 113 -28.22 -2.62 3.35
N SER A 114 -28.97 -3.73 3.16
CA SER A 114 -29.36 -4.63 4.24
C SER A 114 -28.25 -5.60 4.67
N VAL A 115 -27.23 -5.81 3.84
CA VAL A 115 -26.08 -6.65 4.18
C VAL A 115 -25.01 -5.76 4.83
N ARG A 116 -25.14 -5.49 6.13
CA ARG A 116 -24.04 -4.94 6.93
C ARG A 116 -23.26 -6.09 7.57
N THR A 117 -21.97 -6.18 7.27
CA THR A 117 -21.04 -7.05 7.99
C THR A 117 -20.41 -6.25 9.12
N ALA A 118 -19.97 -6.90 10.20
CA ALA A 118 -19.27 -6.24 11.30
C ALA A 118 -18.04 -5.43 10.83
N SER A 119 -17.39 -5.87 9.74
CA SER A 119 -16.30 -5.12 9.11
C SER A 119 -16.77 -3.82 8.47
N MET A 120 -17.97 -3.76 7.88
CA MET A 120 -18.55 -2.55 7.31
C MET A 120 -18.98 -1.55 8.38
N GLU A 121 -19.55 -2.03 9.49
CA GLU A 121 -19.90 -1.17 10.63
C GLU A 121 -18.66 -0.51 11.25
N LEU A 122 -17.56 -1.26 11.43
CA LEU A 122 -16.30 -0.70 11.91
C LEU A 122 -15.71 0.34 10.96
N LEU A 123 -15.82 0.12 9.65
CA LEU A 123 -15.38 1.07 8.62
C LEU A 123 -16.22 2.34 8.62
N GLU A 124 -17.54 2.21 8.77
CA GLU A 124 -18.45 3.36 8.88
C GLU A 124 -18.15 4.18 10.13
N LEU A 125 -17.94 3.52 11.28
CA LEU A 125 -17.53 4.19 12.50
C LEU A 125 -16.19 4.92 12.32
N ARG A 126 -15.19 4.27 11.71
CA ARG A 126 -13.91 4.91 11.36
C ARG A 126 -14.09 6.11 10.44
N ARG A 127 -15.01 6.03 9.47
CA ARG A 127 -15.34 7.11 8.54
C ARG A 127 -15.98 8.29 9.26
N GLU A 128 -16.90 8.03 10.19
CA GLU A 128 -17.51 9.05 11.05
C GLU A 128 -16.44 9.75 11.90
N ARG A 129 -15.54 8.99 12.55
CA ARG A 129 -14.43 9.56 13.33
C ARG A 129 -13.48 10.36 12.46
N LEU A 130 -13.17 9.89 11.25
CA LEU A 130 -12.38 10.65 10.29
C LEU A 130 -13.05 11.97 9.93
N HIS A 131 -14.37 11.98 9.68
CA HIS A 131 -15.11 13.20 9.37
C HIS A 131 -15.01 14.20 10.52
N GLU A 132 -15.24 13.76 11.75
CA GLU A 132 -15.08 14.58 12.96
C GLU A 132 -13.65 15.16 13.08
N CYS A 133 -12.63 14.32 12.89
CA CYS A 133 -11.23 14.74 12.95
C CYS A 133 -10.84 15.71 11.82
N LEU A 134 -11.43 15.58 10.63
CA LEU A 134 -11.23 16.52 9.52
C LEU A 134 -11.77 17.91 9.85
N GLN A 135 -12.90 18.01 10.57
CA GLN A 135 -13.44 19.30 11.01
C GLN A 135 -12.57 19.98 12.08
N ARG A 136 -11.79 19.19 12.82
CA ARG A 136 -10.84 19.69 13.85
C ARG A 136 -9.49 20.12 13.27
N LEU A 137 -9.22 19.85 11.99
CA LEU A 137 -8.00 20.33 11.34
C LEU A 137 -8.10 21.82 11.02
N PRO A 138 -6.97 22.55 11.08
CA PRO A 138 -6.89 23.89 10.50
C PRO A 138 -7.32 23.90 9.04
N ASP A 139 -8.02 24.95 8.61
CA ASP A 139 -8.62 25.04 7.27
C ASP A 139 -7.61 24.78 6.14
N ARG A 140 -6.42 25.36 6.24
CA ARG A 140 -5.33 25.16 5.27
C ARG A 140 -4.88 23.70 5.16
N ASP A 141 -4.95 22.94 6.25
CA ASP A 141 -4.55 21.53 6.28
C ASP A 141 -5.66 20.66 5.69
N ARG A 142 -6.93 20.99 5.98
CA ARG A 142 -8.10 20.34 5.38
C ARG A 142 -8.15 20.55 3.87
N GLU A 143 -7.96 21.78 3.41
CA GLU A 143 -7.87 22.12 1.98
C GLU A 143 -6.76 21.33 1.28
N LEU A 144 -5.58 21.25 1.91
CA LEU A 144 -4.45 20.49 1.37
C LEU A 144 -4.78 19.00 1.22
N ILE A 145 -5.43 18.38 2.22
CA ILE A 145 -5.91 17.00 2.08
C ILE A 145 -6.86 16.91 0.90
N VAL A 146 -7.90 17.75 0.85
CA VAL A 146 -8.89 17.69 -0.22
C VAL A 146 -8.20 17.78 -1.58
N ALA A 147 -7.30 18.74 -1.79
CA ALA A 147 -6.54 18.89 -3.04
C ALA A 147 -5.67 17.67 -3.37
N CYS A 148 -5.07 17.02 -2.37
CA CYS A 148 -4.26 15.80 -2.57
C CYS A 148 -5.09 14.56 -2.92
N TYR A 149 -6.37 14.51 -2.52
CA TYR A 149 -7.24 13.34 -2.68
C TYR A 149 -8.38 13.57 -3.70
N SER A 150 -8.62 14.81 -4.14
CA SER A 150 -9.56 15.16 -5.21
C SER A 150 -8.93 14.97 -6.59
N GLY A 151 -9.38 13.96 -7.33
CA GLY A 151 -9.10 13.78 -8.76
C GLY A 151 -7.71 13.23 -9.14
N GLU A 152 -7.34 13.38 -10.42
CA GLU A 152 -6.07 12.95 -11.03
C GLU A 152 -4.91 13.93 -10.73
N SER A 153 -4.84 14.44 -9.51
CA SER A 153 -3.86 15.45 -9.12
C SER A 153 -2.53 14.78 -8.74
N SER A 154 -1.55 14.86 -9.63
CA SER A 154 -0.16 14.53 -9.27
C SER A 154 0.32 15.46 -8.14
N PHE A 155 1.09 14.95 -7.18
CA PHE A 155 1.70 15.75 -6.11
C PHE A 155 2.44 17.00 -6.62
N SER A 156 2.99 16.94 -7.84
CA SER A 156 3.60 18.08 -8.52
C SER A 156 2.62 19.21 -8.83
N LYS A 157 1.37 18.89 -9.22
CA LYS A 157 0.32 19.88 -9.45
C LYS A 157 -0.10 20.56 -8.15
N VAL A 158 -0.29 19.79 -7.09
CA VAL A 158 -0.61 20.33 -5.76
C VAL A 158 0.53 21.22 -5.27
N ALA A 159 1.78 20.77 -5.40
CA ALA A 159 2.95 21.58 -5.04
C ALA A 159 2.98 22.93 -5.76
N ARG A 160 2.70 22.94 -7.07
CA ARG A 160 2.60 24.17 -7.87
C ARG A 160 1.46 25.08 -7.40
N GLN A 161 0.26 24.52 -7.16
CA GLN A 161 -0.91 25.27 -6.69
C GLN A 161 -0.64 25.98 -5.35
N TYR A 162 0.11 25.35 -4.46
CA TYR A 162 0.42 25.88 -3.13
C TYR A 162 1.73 26.68 -3.09
N GLY A 163 2.44 26.85 -4.22
CA GLY A 163 3.73 27.56 -4.28
C GLY A 163 4.84 26.89 -3.46
N LYS A 164 4.81 25.56 -3.34
CA LYS A 164 5.75 24.77 -2.52
C LYS A 164 6.46 23.70 -3.35
N THR A 165 7.53 23.14 -2.80
CA THR A 165 8.17 21.95 -3.38
C THR A 165 7.32 20.71 -3.12
N SER A 166 7.41 19.71 -4.01
CA SER A 166 6.75 18.40 -3.82
C SER A 166 7.13 17.76 -2.48
N GLN A 167 8.38 17.94 -2.06
CA GLN A 167 8.88 17.44 -0.78
C GLN A 167 8.21 18.15 0.41
N ALA A 168 8.00 19.47 0.34
CA ALA A 168 7.31 20.21 1.39
C ALA A 168 5.83 19.81 1.49
N ILE A 169 5.16 19.58 0.36
CA ILE A 169 3.79 19.03 0.35
C ILE A 169 3.76 17.63 0.96
N TYR A 170 4.68 16.75 0.57
CA TYR A 170 4.77 15.41 1.11
C TYR A 170 4.96 15.40 2.65
N MET A 171 5.91 16.19 3.16
CA MET A 171 6.16 16.33 4.60
C MET A 171 4.93 16.85 5.35
N LYS A 172 4.27 17.89 4.79
CA LYS A 172 3.08 18.46 5.39
C LYS A 172 1.93 17.46 5.41
N LEU A 173 1.68 16.75 4.31
CA LEU A 173 0.65 15.71 4.24
C LEU A 173 0.91 14.58 5.24
N ASN A 174 2.17 14.18 5.41
CA ASN A 174 2.52 13.13 6.36
C ASN A 174 2.24 13.55 7.81
N ARG A 175 2.53 14.81 8.16
CA ARG A 175 2.19 15.37 9.48
C ARG A 175 0.68 15.40 9.72
N VAL A 176 -0.09 15.84 8.73
CA VAL A 176 -1.55 15.90 8.81
C VAL A 176 -2.15 14.49 8.96
N ARG A 177 -1.64 13.48 8.23
CA ARG A 177 -2.05 12.08 8.39
C ARG A 177 -1.79 11.56 9.80
N LYS A 178 -0.63 11.86 10.41
CA LYS A 178 -0.34 11.49 11.81
C LYS A 178 -1.32 12.14 12.79
N GLN A 179 -1.67 13.40 12.55
CA GLN A 179 -2.65 14.12 13.39
C GLN A 179 -4.04 13.51 13.29
N LEU A 180 -4.49 13.18 12.08
CA LEU A 180 -5.77 12.50 11.86
C LEU A 180 -5.77 11.10 12.49
N PHE A 181 -4.71 10.33 12.30
CA PHE A 181 -4.58 9.00 12.89
C PHE A 181 -4.71 9.06 14.42
N GLY A 182 -3.91 9.90 15.09
CA GLY A 182 -4.00 10.04 16.55
C GLY A 182 -5.33 10.62 17.05
N CYS A 183 -6.02 11.41 16.23
CA CYS A 183 -7.38 11.85 16.54
C CYS A 183 -8.39 10.70 16.47
N ILE A 184 -8.32 9.87 15.42
CA ILE A 184 -9.21 8.72 15.24
C ILE A 184 -8.97 7.68 16.33
N THR A 185 -7.72 7.31 16.62
CA THR A 185 -7.39 6.32 17.67
C THR A 185 -8.00 6.70 19.02
N ARG A 186 -7.85 7.97 19.44
CA ARG A 186 -8.47 8.48 20.67
C ARG A 186 -9.99 8.41 20.66
N LEU A 187 -10.63 8.69 19.52
CA LEU A 187 -12.09 8.64 19.39
C LEU A 187 -12.64 7.20 19.29
N MET A 188 -11.80 6.23 18.94
CA MET A 188 -12.16 4.82 18.93
C MET A 188 -11.89 4.12 20.27
N GLY A 189 -11.09 4.72 21.15
CA GLY A 189 -10.74 4.12 22.44
C GLY A 189 -9.67 3.03 22.34
N ASP A 190 -8.87 3.04 21.27
CA ASP A 190 -7.80 2.06 20.99
C ASP A 190 -6.42 2.50 21.56
N ASP A 191 -6.39 3.33 22.60
CA ASP A 191 -5.15 3.88 23.20
C ASP A 191 -4.41 2.87 24.11
#